data_AF-A0A2N2MY33-F1
#
_entry.id   AF-A0A2N2MY33-F1
#
_cell.length_a   1.000
_cell.length_b   1.000
_cell.length_c   1.000
_cell.angle_alpha   90.00
_cell.angle_beta   90.00
_cell.angle_gamma   90.00
#
_symmetry.space_group_name_H-M   'P 1'
#
loop_
_entity.id
_entity.type
_entity.pdbx_description
1 polymer ?
#
loop_
_entity_poly.entity_id
_entity_poly.type
_entity_poly.pdbx_seq_one_letter_code
_entity_poly.pdbx_strand_id
1 'polypeptide(L)'
;GYDIFMMWSDGAGPTQPWGRIRHLLSGEFAGTTNNWNGNWSGFDNADANALIDAIPTMTDAAEIKAAYTELVKIYLTEVPSFTLMYRPQAFHTVNESVWTNFPHEGDGTDPAVPPLDLTDGYSIAGLYNLTLVK
;
A
#
# COMPACT_ATOMS: atom_id res chain seq x y z
N GLY A 1 -2.83 -20.58 -13.87
CA GLY A 1 -2.77 -19.64 -12.74
C GLY A 1 -1.69 -20.10 -11.79
N TYR A 2 -1.43 -19.33 -10.74
CA TYR A 2 -0.59 -19.77 -9.62
C TYR A 2 -1.47 -20.52 -8.61
N ASP A 3 -0.93 -21.57 -7.97
CA ASP A 3 -1.65 -22.25 -6.88
C ASP A 3 -1.53 -21.46 -5.57
N ILE A 4 -0.30 -21.04 -5.24
CA ILE A 4 0.03 -20.13 -4.14
C ILE A 4 1.20 -19.27 -4.60
N PHE A 5 1.17 -17.97 -4.30
CA PHE A 5 2.28 -17.08 -4.54
C PHE A 5 2.26 -15.92 -3.54
N MET A 6 3.40 -15.23 -3.43
CA MET A 6 3.52 -14.04 -2.59
C MET A 6 3.53 -12.80 -3.47
N MET A 7 2.64 -11.86 -3.17
CA MET A 7 2.64 -10.54 -3.79
C MET A 7 2.51 -9.44 -2.75
N TRP A 8 2.83 -8.22 -3.19
CA TRP A 8 2.63 -7.01 -2.40
C TRP A 8 1.15 -6.59 -2.46
N SER A 9 0.75 -5.74 -1.51
CA SER A 9 -0.52 -5.01 -1.52
C SER A 9 -0.23 -3.53 -1.28
N ASP A 10 -1.24 -2.67 -1.40
CA ASP A 10 -1.03 -1.23 -1.28
C ASP A 10 -0.36 -0.84 0.04
N GLY A 11 0.71 -0.03 -0.09
CA GLY A 11 1.45 0.55 1.02
C GLY A 11 0.73 1.71 1.70
N ALA A 12 1.46 2.49 2.48
CA ALA A 12 0.95 3.72 3.08
C ALA A 12 0.61 4.75 1.98
N GLY A 13 -0.51 5.46 2.14
CA GLY A 13 -0.96 6.45 1.17
C GLY A 13 -2.25 7.15 1.60
N PRO A 14 -2.65 8.23 0.90
CA PRO A 14 -3.79 9.07 1.29
C PRO A 14 -5.14 8.34 1.21
N THR A 15 -5.22 7.27 0.41
CA THR A 15 -6.43 6.46 0.25
C THR A 15 -6.51 5.28 1.21
N GLN A 16 -5.55 5.11 2.13
CA GLN A 16 -5.59 4.00 3.07
C GLN A 16 -6.61 4.25 4.19
N PRO A 17 -7.31 3.20 4.68
CA PRO A 17 -7.14 1.78 4.34
C PRO A 17 -7.98 1.28 3.15
N TRP A 18 -8.71 2.16 2.46
CA TRP A 18 -9.59 1.78 1.33
C TRP A 18 -8.81 1.13 0.18
N GLY A 19 -7.69 1.74 -0.21
CA GLY A 19 -6.84 1.24 -1.29
C GLY A 19 -6.44 -0.23 -1.07
N ARG A 20 -5.91 -0.55 0.12
CA ARG A 20 -5.50 -1.90 0.47
C ARG A 20 -6.64 -2.91 0.45
N ILE A 21 -7.80 -2.60 1.03
CA ILE A 21 -8.90 -3.56 1.05
C ILE A 21 -9.47 -3.78 -0.35
N ARG A 22 -9.59 -2.72 -1.17
CA ARG A 22 -9.97 -2.83 -2.59
C ARG A 22 -8.97 -3.68 -3.36
N HIS A 23 -7.67 -3.46 -3.16
CA HIS A 23 -6.60 -4.20 -3.81
C HIS A 23 -6.66 -5.71 -3.50
N LEU A 24 -7.11 -6.10 -2.30
CA LEU A 24 -7.20 -7.50 -1.88
C LEU A 24 -8.54 -8.19 -2.18
N LEU A 25 -9.66 -7.46 -2.11
CA LEU A 25 -11.00 -8.05 -2.11
C LEU A 25 -11.89 -7.66 -3.29
N SER A 26 -11.59 -6.59 -4.02
CA SER A 26 -12.52 -6.08 -5.02
C SER A 26 -12.66 -7.04 -6.21
N GLY A 27 -13.90 -7.44 -6.47
CA GLY A 27 -14.28 -8.22 -7.64
C GLY A 27 -13.97 -7.54 -8.97
N GLU A 28 -13.74 -6.21 -8.99
CA GLU A 28 -13.31 -5.46 -10.18
C GLU A 28 -12.06 -6.06 -10.84
N PHE A 29 -11.15 -6.62 -10.03
CA PHE A 29 -9.92 -7.22 -10.53
C PHE A 29 -10.01 -8.73 -10.72
N ALA A 30 -11.06 -9.37 -10.20
CA ALA A 30 -11.21 -10.82 -10.28
C ALA A 30 -11.27 -11.28 -11.74
N GLY A 31 -10.43 -12.28 -12.08
CA GLY A 31 -10.39 -12.83 -13.44
C GLY A 31 -9.77 -11.92 -14.51
N THR A 32 -9.16 -10.79 -14.14
CA THR A 32 -8.45 -9.93 -15.10
C THR A 32 -7.28 -10.70 -15.75
N THR A 33 -7.17 -10.63 -17.08
CA THR A 33 -6.04 -11.26 -17.81
C THR A 33 -4.81 -10.34 -17.73
N ASN A 34 -3.61 -10.91 -17.48
CA ASN A 34 -2.38 -10.15 -17.21
C ASN A 34 -2.55 -9.12 -16.08
N ASN A 35 -3.18 -9.56 -14.99
CA ASN A 35 -3.58 -8.70 -13.88
C ASN A 35 -2.39 -8.17 -13.05
N TRP A 36 -2.23 -6.85 -13.07
CA TRP A 36 -1.31 -6.09 -12.22
C TRP A 36 -2.02 -5.20 -11.19
N ASN A 37 -3.35 -5.27 -11.12
CA ASN A 37 -4.19 -4.32 -10.38
C ASN A 37 -4.69 -4.83 -9.03
N GLY A 38 -4.85 -6.16 -8.85
CA GLY A 38 -5.28 -6.72 -7.58
C GLY A 38 -6.04 -8.03 -7.60
N ASN A 39 -6.50 -8.46 -6.41
CA ASN A 39 -7.36 -9.63 -6.21
C ASN A 39 -6.99 -10.83 -7.10
N TRP A 40 -5.73 -11.22 -7.00
CA TRP A 40 -5.17 -12.28 -7.84
C TRP A 40 -5.69 -13.68 -7.49
N SER A 41 -6.37 -13.84 -6.35
CA SER A 41 -7.07 -15.08 -6.00
C SER A 41 -8.36 -15.26 -6.81
N GLY A 42 -8.88 -14.20 -7.44
CA GLY A 42 -10.15 -14.24 -8.15
C GLY A 42 -11.35 -14.32 -7.21
N PHE A 43 -11.20 -13.87 -5.96
CA PHE A 43 -12.30 -13.81 -4.99
C PHE A 43 -13.38 -12.84 -5.47
N ASP A 44 -14.65 -13.19 -5.35
CA ASP A 44 -15.74 -12.28 -5.68
C ASP A 44 -16.87 -12.45 -4.67
N ASN A 45 -17.19 -11.35 -3.97
CA ASN A 45 -18.21 -11.31 -2.94
C ASN A 45 -19.02 -10.02 -3.10
N ALA A 46 -20.31 -10.16 -3.36
CA ALA A 46 -21.20 -9.05 -3.66
C ALA A 46 -21.28 -8.02 -2.50
N ASP A 47 -21.27 -8.49 -1.24
CA ASP A 47 -21.34 -7.61 -0.07
C ASP A 47 -20.03 -6.83 0.09
N ALA A 48 -18.89 -7.49 -0.13
CA ALA A 48 -17.59 -6.83 -0.12
C ALA A 48 -17.50 -5.75 -1.21
N ASN A 49 -17.94 -6.05 -2.43
CA ASN A 49 -17.96 -5.10 -3.54
C ASN A 49 -18.84 -3.89 -3.21
N ALA A 50 -20.05 -4.11 -2.70
CA ALA A 50 -20.97 -3.03 -2.33
C ALA A 50 -20.38 -2.10 -1.26
N LEU A 51 -19.71 -2.67 -0.25
CA LEU A 51 -19.03 -1.88 0.79
C LEU A 51 -17.84 -1.10 0.22
N ILE A 52 -17.01 -1.73 -0.62
CA ILE A 52 -15.85 -1.09 -1.25
C ILE A 52 -16.27 0.10 -2.11
N ASP A 53 -17.35 -0.04 -2.88
CA ASP A 53 -17.87 1.03 -3.74
C ASP A 53 -18.49 2.19 -2.95
N ALA A 54 -19.10 1.89 -1.80
CA ALA A 54 -19.79 2.89 -0.99
C ALA A 54 -18.82 3.76 -0.15
N ILE A 55 -17.77 3.16 0.43
CA ILE A 55 -16.84 3.83 1.38
C ILE A 55 -16.31 5.19 0.89
N PRO A 56 -15.88 5.38 -0.38
CA PRO A 56 -15.36 6.67 -0.85
C PRO A 56 -16.36 7.84 -0.78
N THR A 57 -17.66 7.54 -0.70
CA THR A 57 -18.73 8.54 -0.65
C THR A 57 -19.26 8.78 0.77
N MET A 58 -18.87 7.94 1.73
CA MET A 58 -19.24 8.08 3.13
C MET A 58 -18.50 9.25 3.77
N THR A 59 -19.18 9.96 4.67
CA THR A 59 -18.60 11.10 5.41
C THR A 59 -18.66 10.91 6.92
N ASP A 60 -19.52 10.01 7.43
CA ASP A 60 -19.61 9.70 8.84
C ASP A 60 -18.53 8.69 9.25
N ALA A 61 -17.72 9.06 10.26
CA ALA A 61 -16.59 8.25 10.70
C ALA A 61 -17.01 6.92 11.36
N ALA A 62 -18.18 6.86 12.00
CA ALA A 62 -18.67 5.63 12.62
C ALA A 62 -19.20 4.66 11.56
N GLU A 63 -19.91 5.15 10.54
CA GLU A 63 -20.35 4.36 9.39
C GLU A 63 -19.16 3.81 8.61
N ILE A 64 -18.13 4.63 8.32
CA ILE A 64 -16.90 4.19 7.66
C ILE A 64 -16.23 3.06 8.45
N LYS A 65 -16.10 3.23 9.78
CA LYS A 65 -15.50 2.20 10.65
C LYS A 65 -16.32 0.91 10.66
N ALA A 66 -17.64 1.00 10.67
CA ALA A 66 -18.52 -0.16 10.60
C ALA A 66 -18.36 -0.90 9.25
N ALA A 67 -18.31 -0.17 8.13
CA ALA A 67 -18.09 -0.74 6.80
C ALA A 67 -16.75 -1.50 6.71
N TYR A 68 -15.65 -0.92 7.21
CA TYR A 68 -14.37 -1.64 7.28
C TYR A 68 -14.41 -2.84 8.22
N THR A 69 -15.17 -2.78 9.31
CA THR A 69 -15.32 -3.91 10.23
C THR A 69 -15.98 -5.10 9.53
N GLU A 70 -17.02 -4.85 8.73
CA GLU A 70 -17.66 -5.91 7.93
C GLU A 70 -16.72 -6.46 6.85
N LEU A 71 -15.98 -5.58 6.14
CA LEU A 71 -14.97 -6.03 5.17
C LEU A 71 -13.89 -6.92 5.80
N VAL A 72 -13.42 -6.56 6.99
CA VAL A 72 -12.44 -7.37 7.73
C VAL A 72 -13.04 -8.70 8.19
N LYS A 73 -14.31 -8.74 8.62
CA LYS A 73 -14.99 -10.00 8.95
C LYS A 73 -15.08 -10.92 7.73
N ILE A 74 -15.44 -10.38 6.56
CA ILE A 74 -15.47 -11.14 5.30
C ILE A 74 -14.06 -11.70 5.01
N TYR A 75 -13.03 -10.86 5.05
CA TYR A 75 -11.64 -11.29 4.81
C TYR A 75 -11.20 -12.42 5.76
N LEU A 76 -11.50 -12.30 7.05
CA LEU A 76 -11.09 -13.28 8.06
C LEU A 76 -11.92 -14.57 8.05
N THR A 77 -13.13 -14.53 7.48
CA THR A 77 -14.02 -15.70 7.37
C THR A 77 -13.74 -16.50 6.10
N GLU A 78 -13.63 -15.81 4.96
CA GLU A 78 -13.47 -16.42 3.64
C GLU A 78 -11.99 -16.67 3.28
N VAL A 79 -11.07 -15.91 3.90
CA VAL A 79 -9.61 -16.03 3.74
C VAL A 79 -9.18 -16.12 2.26
N PRO A 80 -9.54 -15.13 1.40
CA PRO A 80 -9.16 -15.17 -0.01
C PRO A 80 -7.66 -14.99 -0.24
N SER A 81 -6.97 -14.46 0.76
CA SER A 81 -5.51 -14.44 0.92
C SER A 81 -5.21 -14.38 2.42
N PHE A 82 -3.94 -14.51 2.80
CA PHE A 82 -3.51 -14.28 4.17
C PHE A 82 -2.33 -13.30 4.19
N THR A 83 -2.37 -12.34 5.13
CA THR A 83 -1.33 -11.33 5.27
C THR A 83 -0.22 -11.84 6.19
N LEU A 84 1.04 -11.88 5.71
CA LEU A 84 2.18 -12.46 6.43
C LEU A 84 3.03 -11.43 7.20
N MET A 85 3.32 -10.28 6.59
CA MET A 85 4.22 -9.27 7.17
C MET A 85 3.95 -7.88 6.59
N TYR A 86 4.44 -6.85 7.28
CA TYR A 86 4.67 -5.55 6.67
C TYR A 86 6.04 -5.56 5.98
N ARG A 87 6.02 -5.61 4.65
CA ARG A 87 7.24 -5.43 3.84
C ARG A 87 7.64 -3.95 3.83
N PRO A 88 8.94 -3.60 3.84
CA PRO A 88 9.38 -2.23 3.57
C PRO A 88 8.75 -1.71 2.27
N GLN A 89 8.23 -0.48 2.30
CA GLN A 89 7.65 0.17 1.11
C GLN A 89 8.68 0.24 -0.02
N ALA A 90 9.91 0.66 0.31
CA ALA A 90 11.07 0.57 -0.55
C ALA A 90 12.24 0.00 0.27
N PHE A 91 13.14 -0.72 -0.38
CA PHE A 91 14.43 -1.07 0.22
C PHE A 91 15.40 0.09 -0.01
N HIS A 92 15.84 0.73 1.07
CA HIS A 92 16.74 1.88 1.00
C HIS A 92 18.18 1.46 1.31
N THR A 93 19.05 1.51 0.31
CA THR A 93 20.49 1.29 0.45
C THR A 93 21.18 2.18 -0.55
N VAL A 94 22.23 2.88 -0.11
CA VAL A 94 22.84 3.96 -0.87
C VAL A 94 24.34 3.72 -1.04
N ASN A 95 24.90 4.31 -2.09
CA ASN A 95 26.34 4.35 -2.32
C ASN A 95 26.80 5.79 -2.21
N GLU A 96 27.68 6.07 -1.25
CA GLU A 96 28.17 7.43 -0.99
C GLU A 96 29.53 7.75 -1.60
N SER A 97 29.91 7.08 -2.70
CA SER A 97 31.18 7.39 -3.39
C SER A 97 31.10 8.63 -4.30
N VAL A 98 29.90 9.05 -4.70
CA VAL A 98 29.68 10.22 -5.58
C VAL A 98 28.76 11.24 -4.93
N TRP A 99 27.66 10.79 -4.31
CA TRP A 99 26.67 11.62 -3.64
C TRP A 99 26.57 11.21 -2.18
N THR A 100 26.45 12.14 -1.26
CA THR A 100 26.22 11.88 0.16
C THR A 100 25.00 12.65 0.67
N ASN A 101 24.69 12.50 1.96
CA ASN A 101 23.58 13.15 2.64
C ASN A 101 22.21 12.60 2.19
N PHE A 102 22.16 11.29 1.95
CA PHE A 102 20.90 10.58 1.75
C PHE A 102 20.07 10.58 3.03
N PRO A 103 18.73 10.64 2.93
CA PRO A 103 17.88 10.69 4.10
C PRO A 103 17.96 9.39 4.90
N HIS A 104 17.92 9.50 6.22
CA HIS A 104 17.85 8.37 7.14
C HIS A 104 17.24 8.80 8.47
N GLU A 105 16.88 7.83 9.32
CA GLU A 105 16.40 8.16 10.67
C GLU A 105 17.44 8.98 11.44
N GLY A 106 17.02 10.15 11.94
CA GLY A 106 17.89 11.05 12.71
C GLY A 106 18.86 11.90 11.88
N ASP A 107 18.67 12.02 10.57
CA ASP A 107 19.48 12.89 9.68
C ASP A 107 19.29 14.41 9.92
N GLY A 108 18.32 14.80 10.75
CA GLY A 108 18.03 16.20 11.11
C GLY A 108 17.17 16.94 10.10
N THR A 109 16.59 16.25 9.10
CA THR A 109 15.62 16.85 8.18
C THR A 109 14.33 17.26 8.92
N ASP A 110 13.82 18.47 8.62
CA ASP A 110 12.56 19.00 9.16
C ASP A 110 11.76 19.70 8.04
N PRO A 111 10.63 19.12 7.58
CA PRO A 111 10.05 17.85 8.02
C PRO A 111 10.96 16.66 7.74
N ALA A 112 10.83 15.60 8.55
CA ALA A 112 11.59 14.37 8.34
C ALA A 112 11.34 13.79 6.94
N VAL A 113 12.42 13.61 6.17
CA VAL A 113 12.35 13.04 4.82
C VAL A 113 12.43 11.51 4.93
N PRO A 114 11.44 10.77 4.39
CA PRO A 114 11.45 9.32 4.52
C PRO A 114 12.54 8.69 3.65
N PRO A 115 13.32 7.71 4.18
CA PRO A 115 14.36 7.01 3.44
C PRO A 115 13.75 5.97 2.48
N LEU A 116 13.20 6.44 1.36
CA LEU A 116 12.70 5.62 0.24
C LEU A 116 13.66 5.72 -0.96
N ASP A 117 13.20 5.50 -2.19
CA ASP A 117 14.03 5.56 -3.41
C ASP A 117 14.24 6.97 -3.98
N LEU A 118 13.77 8.00 -3.27
CA LEU A 118 13.81 9.41 -3.66
C LEU A 118 12.98 9.74 -4.92
N THR A 119 12.08 8.85 -5.34
CA THR A 119 11.12 9.12 -6.43
C THR A 119 9.67 9.06 -5.96
N ASP A 120 9.41 8.41 -4.82
CA ASP A 120 8.06 8.20 -4.31
C ASP A 120 7.68 9.15 -3.15
N GLY A 121 6.46 9.70 -3.22
CA GLY A 121 5.87 10.49 -2.14
C GLY A 121 6.74 11.67 -1.69
N TYR A 122 6.84 11.88 -0.38
CA TYR A 122 7.64 12.97 0.18
C TYR A 122 9.16 12.72 0.11
N SER A 123 9.60 11.49 -0.21
CA SER A 123 11.05 11.18 -0.30
C SER A 123 11.76 11.96 -1.40
N ILE A 124 11.02 12.48 -2.39
CA ILE A 124 11.54 13.36 -3.44
C ILE A 124 12.27 14.58 -2.86
N ALA A 125 11.90 15.03 -1.65
CA ALA A 125 12.55 16.14 -0.97
C ALA A 125 14.03 15.85 -0.66
N GLY A 126 14.41 14.59 -0.49
CA GLY A 126 15.79 14.18 -0.22
C GLY A 126 16.76 14.55 -1.35
N LEU A 127 16.28 14.64 -2.60
CA LEU A 127 17.10 15.08 -3.74
C LEU A 127 17.66 16.50 -3.57
N TYR A 128 16.97 17.37 -2.81
CA TYR A 128 17.44 18.74 -2.53
C TYR A 128 18.57 18.78 -1.49
N ASN A 129 18.75 17.69 -0.73
CA ASN A 129 19.74 17.61 0.34
C ASN A 129 21.03 16.90 -0.10
N LEU A 130 21.00 16.16 -1.22
CA LEU A 130 22.17 15.43 -1.70
C LEU A 130 23.33 16.37 -2.04
N THR A 131 24.54 15.96 -1.68
CA THR A 131 25.76 16.74 -1.93
C THR A 131 26.80 15.88 -2.66
N LEU A 132 27.52 16.48 -3.62
CA LEU A 132 28.66 15.80 -4.26
C LEU A 132 29.80 15.60 -3.27
N VAL A 133 30.35 14.39 -3.23
CA VAL A 133 31.59 14.09 -2.50
C VAL A 133 32.76 14.78 -3.19
N LYS A 134 33.64 15.41 -2.40
CA LYS A 134 34.83 16.12 -2.89
C LYS A 134 36.05 15.22 -2.97
#